data_AF-A0AAD5DFU1-F1
#
_entry.id   AF-A0AAD5DFU1-F1
#
_cell.length_a   1.000
_cell.length_b   1.000
_cell.length_c   1.000
_cell.angle_alpha   90.00
_cell.angle_beta   90.00
_cell.angle_gamma   90.00
#
_symmetry.space_group_name_H-M   'P 1'
#
loop_
_entity.id
_entity.type
_entity.pdbx_description
1 polymer ?
#
loop_
_entity_poly.entity_id
_entity_poly.type
_entity_poly.pdbx_seq_one_letter_code
_entity_poly.pdbx_strand_id
1 'polypeptide(L)'
;MRSPARTGAARQPSAELATADNCDLHLTIALSYSGRQDLTLAVQELVRQAAAGQLSPSSVTPDAIAAQLATRQLPAEWREPDLVVRTSGEQRLSNFMCWEAAYAELYFAAVPWPDFGEAELAAALRDYAGRERRFGGRRPGSSPPAAHSACSSSNGGSSGGSGGGRSGSVGGSGYVPPRRTLGGESR
;
A
#
# COMPACT_ATOMS: atom_id res chain seq x y z
N MET A 1 -2.92 -31.63 12.09
CA MET A 1 -1.48 -31.44 11.78
C MET A 1 -1.16 -29.95 11.93
N ARG A 2 -0.62 -29.53 13.08
CA ARG A 2 -0.24 -28.14 13.37
C ARG A 2 1.16 -27.89 12.79
N SER A 3 1.32 -26.83 12.01
CA SER A 3 2.61 -26.36 11.53
C SER A 3 3.47 -25.92 12.73
N PRO A 4 4.76 -26.28 12.82
CA PRO A 4 5.58 -25.95 13.97
C PRO A 4 5.94 -24.46 13.99
N ALA A 5 5.78 -23.84 15.16
CA ALA A 5 6.25 -22.49 15.44
C ALA A 5 7.77 -22.41 15.29
N ARG A 6 8.26 -21.48 14.46
CA ARG A 6 9.67 -21.06 14.45
C ARG A 6 9.78 -19.54 14.30
N THR A 7 10.21 -18.94 15.40
CA THR A 7 11.24 -17.89 15.49
C THR A 7 10.99 -16.56 14.76
N GLY A 8 10.58 -15.56 15.54
CA GLY A 8 10.47 -14.16 15.14
C GLY A 8 11.81 -13.46 14.95
N ALA A 9 12.44 -13.72 13.80
CA ALA A 9 13.25 -12.71 13.13
C ALA A 9 12.67 -12.59 11.72
N ALA A 10 12.13 -11.42 11.38
CA ALA A 10 11.62 -11.14 10.05
C ALA A 10 12.80 -11.23 9.06
N ARG A 11 13.04 -12.43 8.52
CA ARG A 11 13.92 -12.63 7.39
C ARG A 11 13.19 -12.06 6.19
N GLN A 12 13.40 -10.77 5.95
CA GLN A 12 12.94 -10.13 4.73
C GLN A 12 13.54 -10.90 3.55
N PRO A 13 12.75 -11.47 2.64
CA PRO A 13 13.28 -12.26 1.55
C PRO A 13 14.20 -11.35 0.72
N SER A 14 15.38 -11.85 0.38
CA SER A 14 16.42 -11.12 -0.37
C SER A 14 15.91 -10.46 -1.66
N ALA A 15 14.80 -10.96 -2.21
CA ALA A 15 14.12 -10.39 -3.36
C ALA A 15 13.55 -8.98 -3.08
N GLU A 16 12.90 -8.75 -1.94
CA GLU A 16 12.32 -7.44 -1.60
C GLU A 16 13.42 -6.36 -1.48
N LEU A 17 14.55 -6.71 -0.84
CA LEU A 17 15.69 -5.81 -0.73
C LEU A 17 16.35 -5.54 -2.09
N ALA A 18 16.47 -6.58 -2.93
CA ALA A 18 17.04 -6.45 -4.27
C ALA A 18 16.18 -5.60 -5.22
N THR A 19 14.88 -5.45 -4.94
CA THR A 19 13.94 -4.68 -5.76
C THR A 19 13.43 -3.41 -5.09
N ALA A 20 13.99 -3.02 -3.94
CA ALA A 20 13.45 -1.93 -3.11
C ALA A 20 13.46 -0.57 -3.83
N ASP A 21 14.44 -0.33 -4.70
CA ASP A 21 14.61 0.94 -5.44
C ASP A 21 13.91 0.94 -6.81
N ASN A 22 13.16 -0.12 -7.17
CA ASN A 22 12.42 -0.19 -8.43
C ASN A 22 11.17 0.70 -8.37
N CYS A 23 10.90 1.46 -9.44
CA CYS A 23 9.77 2.40 -9.48
C CYS A 23 8.73 2.09 -10.58
N ASP A 24 9.04 1.20 -11.53
CA ASP A 24 8.18 0.98 -12.70
C ASP A 24 7.02 0.01 -12.43
N LEU A 25 7.24 -0.99 -11.57
CA LEU A 25 6.26 -2.01 -11.25
C LEU A 25 6.35 -2.39 -9.77
N HIS A 26 5.23 -2.24 -9.07
CA HIS A 26 5.07 -2.78 -7.72
C HIS A 26 4.32 -4.11 -7.77
N LEU A 27 5.04 -5.21 -7.59
CA LEU A 27 4.44 -6.56 -7.56
C LEU A 27 4.26 -7.02 -6.11
N THR A 28 3.01 -7.26 -5.71
CA THR A 28 2.68 -7.84 -4.40
C THR A 28 2.20 -9.27 -4.58
N ILE A 29 2.86 -10.20 -3.90
CA ILE A 29 2.51 -11.63 -3.94
C ILE A 29 1.82 -12.00 -2.63
N ALA A 30 0.55 -12.38 -2.72
CA ALA A 30 -0.25 -12.81 -1.58
C ALA A 30 -0.06 -14.31 -1.30
N LEU A 31 0.89 -14.66 -0.42
CA LEU A 31 1.16 -16.04 -0.02
C LEU A 31 0.41 -16.42 1.25
N SER A 32 -0.31 -17.54 1.24
CA SER A 32 -1.14 -17.99 2.38
C SER A 32 -2.14 -16.93 2.86
N TYR A 33 -2.57 -16.05 1.95
CA TYR A 33 -3.47 -14.95 2.24
C TYR A 33 -4.94 -15.39 2.28
N SER A 34 -5.72 -14.73 3.14
CA SER A 34 -7.16 -14.95 3.31
C SER A 34 -7.79 -13.63 3.77
N GLY A 35 -8.74 -13.09 2.99
CA GLY A 35 -9.38 -11.80 3.29
C GLY A 35 -10.13 -11.79 4.63
N ARG A 36 -10.80 -12.89 4.97
CA ARG A 36 -11.42 -13.06 6.30
C ARG A 36 -10.39 -13.10 7.43
N GLN A 37 -9.26 -13.76 7.22
CA GLN A 37 -8.21 -13.81 8.24
C GLN A 37 -7.58 -12.43 8.43
N ASP A 38 -7.37 -11.70 7.33
CA ASP A 38 -6.82 -10.35 7.33
C ASP A 38 -7.72 -9.38 8.11
N LEU A 39 -9.02 -9.38 7.82
CA LEU A 39 -10.02 -8.62 8.60
C LEU A 39 -10.04 -9.01 10.08
N THR A 40 -9.93 -10.31 10.38
CA THR A 40 -9.90 -10.79 11.77
C THR A 40 -8.69 -10.22 12.51
N LEU A 41 -7.50 -10.24 11.89
CA LEU A 41 -6.27 -9.69 12.47
C LEU A 41 -6.37 -8.17 12.63
N ALA A 42 -6.92 -7.47 11.64
CA ALA A 42 -7.14 -6.03 11.69
C ALA A 42 -8.03 -5.62 12.87
N VAL A 43 -9.16 -6.32 13.06
CA VAL A 43 -10.08 -6.07 14.17
C VAL A 43 -9.43 -6.40 15.52
N GLN A 44 -8.69 -7.51 15.63
CA GLN A 44 -7.96 -7.85 16.85
C GLN A 44 -6.95 -6.76 17.26
N GLU A 45 -6.27 -6.17 16.28
CA GLU A 45 -5.32 -5.08 16.52
C GLU A 45 -6.02 -3.79 16.99
N LEU A 46 -7.16 -3.42 16.39
CA LEU A 46 -7.97 -2.29 16.87
C LEU A 46 -8.47 -2.50 18.31
N VAL A 47 -8.93 -3.71 18.63
CA VAL A 47 -9.38 -4.07 19.98
C VAL A 47 -8.21 -3.97 20.97
N ARG A 48 -7.01 -4.40 20.59
CA ARG A 48 -5.80 -4.28 21.41
C ARG A 48 -5.45 -2.81 21.70
N GLN A 49 -5.53 -1.95 20.69
CA GLN A 49 -5.29 -0.50 20.85
C GLN A 49 -6.35 0.14 21.76
N ALA A 50 -7.63 -0.25 21.61
CA ALA A 50 -8.70 0.23 22.48
C ALA A 50 -8.51 -0.21 23.94
N ALA A 51 -8.15 -1.46 24.17
CA ALA A 51 -7.85 -1.99 25.50
C ALA A 51 -6.63 -1.30 26.15
N ALA A 52 -5.68 -0.82 25.35
CA ALA A 52 -4.55 -0.02 25.81
C ALA A 52 -4.88 1.46 26.04
N GLY A 53 -6.14 1.89 25.84
CA GLY A 53 -6.56 3.28 25.97
C GLY A 53 -6.06 4.20 24.84
N GLN A 54 -5.58 3.63 23.73
CA GLN A 54 -5.01 4.36 22.60
C GLN A 54 -6.04 4.69 21.51
N LEU A 55 -7.20 4.02 21.54
CA LEU A 55 -8.26 4.15 20.55
C LEU A 55 -9.62 4.18 21.26
N SER A 56 -10.47 5.15 20.90
CA SER A 56 -11.88 5.15 21.33
C SER A 56 -12.71 4.28 20.38
N PRO A 57 -13.70 3.51 20.88
CA PRO A 57 -14.63 2.79 19.99
C PRO A 57 -15.31 3.70 18.95
N SER A 58 -15.60 4.96 19.32
CA SER A 58 -16.20 5.95 18.40
C SER A 58 -15.26 6.43 17.28
N SER A 59 -13.96 6.15 17.40
CA SER A 59 -12.95 6.50 16.38
C SER A 59 -12.70 5.37 15.37
N VAL A 60 -13.38 4.23 15.50
CA VAL A 60 -13.30 3.13 14.52
C VAL A 60 -14.09 3.51 13.28
N THR A 61 -13.38 3.86 12.21
CA THR A 61 -13.92 4.17 10.89
C THR A 61 -13.51 3.11 9.87
N PRO A 62 -14.09 3.10 8.65
CA PRO A 62 -13.58 2.27 7.54
C PRO A 62 -12.08 2.48 7.29
N ASP A 63 -11.60 3.72 7.36
CA ASP A 63 -10.17 4.04 7.21
C ASP A 63 -9.33 3.46 8.36
N ALA A 64 -9.86 3.44 9.59
CA ALA A 64 -9.18 2.82 10.72
C ALA A 64 -9.02 1.31 10.52
N ILE A 65 -10.03 0.64 9.95
CA ILE A 65 -9.95 -0.79 9.59
C ILE A 65 -8.94 -0.99 8.46
N ALA A 66 -9.02 -0.20 7.38
CA ALA A 66 -8.12 -0.28 6.24
C ALA A 66 -6.65 -0.07 6.64
N ALA A 67 -6.38 0.80 7.62
CA ALA A 67 -5.06 1.03 8.17
C ALA A 67 -4.47 -0.17 8.93
N GLN A 68 -5.28 -1.16 9.30
CA GLN A 68 -4.82 -2.38 9.99
C GLN A 68 -4.73 -3.61 9.08
N LEU A 69 -5.25 -3.56 7.85
CA LEU A 69 -5.15 -4.66 6.88
C LEU A 69 -3.72 -4.93 6.44
N ALA A 70 -3.45 -6.11 5.90
CA ALA A 70 -2.14 -6.48 5.36
C ALA A 70 -1.68 -5.53 4.23
N THR A 71 -2.63 -4.99 3.48
CA THR A 71 -2.40 -4.03 2.38
C THR A 71 -1.93 -2.65 2.86
N ARG A 72 -1.93 -2.36 4.17
CA ARG A 72 -1.47 -1.05 4.70
C ARG A 72 -0.04 -0.68 4.31
N GLN A 73 0.79 -1.67 3.96
CA GLN A 73 2.17 -1.48 3.52
C GLN A 73 2.25 -0.84 2.13
N LEU A 74 1.18 -0.93 1.33
CA LEU A 74 1.07 -0.30 0.03
C LEU A 74 0.76 1.20 0.17
N PRO A 75 1.20 2.02 -0.81
CA PRO A 75 0.72 3.39 -0.96
C PRO A 75 -0.81 3.44 -0.97
N ALA A 76 -1.37 4.48 -0.36
CA ALA A 76 -2.81 4.57 -0.11
C ALA A 76 -3.65 4.48 -1.39
N GLU A 77 -3.12 5.01 -2.48
CA GLU A 77 -3.68 4.98 -3.83
C GLU A 77 -3.76 3.58 -4.45
N TRP A 78 -2.96 2.61 -3.98
CA TRP A 78 -2.90 1.24 -4.54
C TRP A 78 -3.52 0.19 -3.62
N ARG A 79 -4.00 0.59 -2.43
CA ARG A 79 -4.60 -0.35 -1.45
C ARG A 79 -5.89 -0.96 -1.95
N GLU A 80 -6.65 -0.22 -2.74
CA GLU A 80 -7.92 -0.66 -3.33
C GLU A 80 -7.71 -1.02 -4.79
N PRO A 81 -7.87 -2.30 -5.19
CA PRO A 81 -7.75 -2.69 -6.59
C PRO A 81 -8.88 -2.09 -7.43
N ASP A 82 -8.52 -1.61 -8.60
CA ASP A 82 -9.47 -1.16 -9.62
C ASP A 82 -10.10 -2.34 -10.39
N LEU A 83 -9.31 -3.38 -10.64
CA LEU A 83 -9.68 -4.55 -11.43
C LEU A 83 -9.17 -5.81 -10.74
N VAL A 84 -10.06 -6.78 -10.53
CA VAL A 84 -9.70 -8.13 -10.07
C VAL A 84 -9.95 -9.11 -11.21
N VAL A 85 -8.86 -9.68 -11.74
CA VAL A 85 -8.89 -10.72 -12.76
C VAL A 85 -8.87 -12.09 -12.10
N ARG A 86 -9.81 -12.95 -12.47
CA ARG A 86 -9.91 -14.33 -11.98
C ARG A 86 -9.98 -15.29 -13.17
N THR A 87 -9.04 -16.23 -13.23
CA THR A 87 -8.90 -17.20 -14.31
C THR A 87 -9.68 -18.50 -14.05
N SER A 88 -9.65 -19.42 -15.01
CA SER A 88 -10.24 -20.76 -14.94
C SER A 88 -11.78 -20.80 -14.86
N GLY A 89 -12.46 -19.74 -15.30
CA GLY A 89 -13.93 -19.69 -15.42
C GLY A 89 -14.69 -19.55 -14.11
N GLU A 90 -14.02 -19.41 -12.97
CA GLU A 90 -14.64 -19.39 -11.66
C GLU A 90 -15.18 -17.99 -11.28
N GLN A 91 -16.49 -17.86 -11.15
CA GLN A 91 -17.16 -16.59 -10.83
C GLN A 91 -17.29 -16.35 -9.31
N ARG A 92 -16.14 -16.30 -8.63
CA ARG A 92 -16.08 -16.02 -7.18
C ARG A 92 -14.76 -15.36 -6.80
N LEU A 93 -14.81 -14.50 -5.78
CA LEU A 93 -13.60 -13.92 -5.18
C LEU A 93 -12.79 -14.95 -4.39
N SER A 94 -13.42 -16.05 -3.93
CA SER A 94 -12.74 -17.10 -3.17
C SER A 94 -11.94 -16.58 -1.97
N ASN A 95 -12.51 -15.61 -1.23
CA ASN A 95 -11.89 -15.03 -0.03
C ASN A 95 -10.58 -14.26 -0.31
N PHE A 96 -10.45 -13.68 -1.51
CA PHE A 96 -9.39 -12.75 -1.88
C PHE A 96 -9.85 -11.30 -1.73
N MET A 97 -9.04 -10.45 -1.08
CA MET A 97 -9.24 -9.01 -0.88
C MET A 97 -10.69 -8.60 -0.57
N CYS A 98 -11.29 -9.22 0.46
CA CYS A 98 -12.72 -9.06 0.75
C CYS A 98 -13.11 -7.63 1.13
N TRP A 99 -12.20 -6.87 1.71
CA TRP A 99 -12.44 -5.46 2.06
C TRP A 99 -12.07 -4.55 0.89
N GLU A 100 -10.88 -4.75 0.34
CA GLU A 100 -10.30 -3.86 -0.66
C GLU A 100 -11.01 -3.96 -2.02
N ALA A 101 -11.47 -5.15 -2.40
CA ALA A 101 -12.16 -5.37 -3.67
C ALA A 101 -13.65 -4.98 -3.65
N ALA A 102 -14.14 -4.31 -2.60
CA ALA A 102 -15.56 -3.95 -2.46
C ALA A 102 -16.11 -3.14 -3.64
N TYR A 103 -15.25 -2.34 -4.28
CA TYR A 103 -15.59 -1.51 -5.43
C TYR A 103 -14.73 -1.82 -6.67
N ALA A 104 -14.04 -2.96 -6.66
CA ALA A 104 -13.25 -3.39 -7.79
C ALA A 104 -14.16 -3.94 -8.90
N GLU A 105 -13.80 -3.67 -10.15
CA GLU A 105 -14.41 -4.37 -11.28
C GLU A 105 -13.92 -5.82 -11.28
N LEU A 106 -14.84 -6.76 -11.51
CA LEU A 106 -14.51 -8.18 -11.58
C LEU A 106 -14.46 -8.62 -13.05
N TYR A 107 -13.36 -9.26 -13.43
CA TYR A 107 -13.19 -9.87 -14.75
C TYR A 107 -12.88 -11.36 -14.59
N PHE A 108 -13.74 -12.19 -15.18
CA PHE A 108 -13.63 -13.65 -15.12
C PHE A 108 -13.18 -14.20 -16.47
N ALA A 109 -11.93 -14.63 -16.54
CA ALA A 109 -11.36 -15.27 -17.72
C ALA A 109 -11.64 -16.78 -17.68
N ALA A 110 -12.13 -17.35 -18.78
CA ALA A 110 -12.32 -18.79 -18.90
C ALA A 110 -10.98 -19.56 -19.01
N VAL A 111 -9.95 -18.90 -19.54
CA VAL A 111 -8.60 -19.46 -19.72
C VAL A 111 -7.98 -19.84 -18.37
N PRO A 112 -7.39 -21.03 -18.22
CA PRO A 112 -6.71 -21.42 -16.99
C PRO A 112 -5.41 -20.64 -16.78
N TRP A 113 -4.99 -20.45 -15.52
CA TRP A 113 -3.82 -19.62 -15.17
C TRP A 113 -2.52 -19.92 -15.96
N PRO A 114 -2.12 -21.19 -16.20
CA PRO A 114 -0.91 -21.48 -16.96
C PRO A 114 -0.93 -20.97 -18.40
N ASP A 115 -2.12 -20.81 -18.98
CA ASP A 115 -2.34 -20.35 -20.35
C ASP A 115 -2.70 -18.85 -20.42
N PHE A 116 -2.77 -18.17 -19.27
CA PHE A 116 -3.11 -16.75 -19.22
C PHE A 116 -1.87 -15.90 -19.53
N GLY A 117 -1.84 -15.26 -20.70
CA GLY A 117 -0.71 -14.47 -21.18
C GLY A 117 -1.04 -12.99 -21.42
N GLU A 118 -0.18 -12.35 -22.23
CA GLU A 118 -0.28 -10.93 -22.56
C GLU A 118 -1.58 -10.60 -23.32
N ALA A 119 -2.02 -11.47 -24.23
CA ALA A 119 -3.22 -11.26 -25.01
C ALA A 119 -4.49 -11.25 -24.14
N GLU A 120 -4.56 -12.16 -23.17
CA GLU A 120 -5.66 -12.27 -22.21
C GLU A 120 -5.66 -11.08 -21.24
N LEU A 121 -4.49 -10.66 -20.75
CA LEU A 121 -4.38 -9.46 -19.92
C LEU A 121 -4.81 -8.21 -20.69
N ALA A 122 -4.37 -8.04 -21.93
CA ALA A 122 -4.78 -6.93 -22.77
C ALA A 122 -6.30 -6.94 -23.04
N ALA A 123 -6.90 -8.12 -23.18
CA ALA A 123 -8.36 -8.25 -23.30
C ALA A 123 -9.08 -7.83 -22.01
N ALA A 124 -8.59 -8.24 -20.84
CA ALA A 124 -9.13 -7.84 -19.55
C ALA A 124 -9.05 -6.31 -19.33
N LEU A 125 -7.93 -5.69 -19.72
CA LEU A 125 -7.75 -4.24 -19.63
C LEU A 125 -8.66 -3.48 -20.61
N ARG A 126 -8.83 -3.98 -21.84
CA ARG A 126 -9.77 -3.38 -22.80
C ARG A 126 -11.21 -3.45 -22.32
N ASP A 127 -11.62 -4.59 -21.75
CA ASP A 127 -12.93 -4.75 -21.15
C ASP A 127 -13.14 -3.75 -20.02
N TYR A 128 -12.19 -3.66 -19.08
CA TYR A 128 -12.22 -2.69 -17.99
C TYR A 128 -12.33 -1.24 -18.49
N ALA A 129 -11.54 -0.85 -19.50
CA ALA A 129 -11.57 0.49 -20.06
C ALA A 129 -12.89 0.84 -20.76
N GLY A 130 -13.61 -0.17 -21.27
CA GLY A 130 -14.91 0.00 -21.92
C GLY A 130 -16.10 0.10 -20.96
N ARG A 131 -15.91 -0.16 -19.65
CA ARG A 131 -17.01 -0.13 -18.68
C ARG A 131 -17.37 1.29 -18.27
N GLU A 132 -18.65 1.64 -18.41
CA GLU A 132 -19.18 2.89 -17.89
C GLU A 132 -19.38 2.79 -16.38
N ARG A 133 -18.69 3.66 -15.61
CA ARG A 133 -18.85 3.72 -14.15
C ARG A 133 -20.25 4.25 -13.78
N ARG A 134 -21.17 3.35 -13.45
CA ARG A 134 -22.58 3.65 -13.11
C ARG A 134 -22.77 4.32 -11.75
N PHE A 135 -21.78 4.26 -10.86
CA PHE A 135 -21.75 5.00 -9.60
C PHE A 135 -20.55 5.93 -9.63
N GLY A 136 -20.82 7.24 -9.45
CA GLY A 136 -19.89 8.34 -9.67
C GLY A 136 -18.44 8.02 -9.31
N GLY A 137 -17.56 8.20 -10.30
CA GLY A 137 -16.16 7.82 -10.23
C GLY A 137 -15.51 8.24 -8.90
N ARG A 138 -14.97 7.27 -8.16
CA ARG A 138 -14.19 7.56 -6.97
C ARG A 138 -13.01 8.46 -7.37
N ARG A 139 -13.00 9.64 -6.74
CA ARG A 139 -12.03 10.77 -6.73
C ARG A 139 -11.51 11.27 -8.09
N PRO A 140 -11.82 12.52 -8.49
CA PRO A 140 -10.93 13.23 -9.42
C PRO A 140 -9.60 13.43 -8.69
N GLY A 141 -8.58 12.66 -9.06
CA GLY A 141 -7.29 12.68 -8.38
C GLY A 141 -6.27 11.64 -8.86
N SER A 142 -6.68 10.49 -9.42
CA SER A 142 -5.72 9.61 -10.10
C SER A 142 -5.48 10.11 -11.53
N SER A 143 -4.71 11.20 -11.65
CA SER A 143 -3.84 11.27 -12.84
C SER A 143 -3.00 9.98 -12.88
N PRO A 144 -2.65 9.45 -14.06
CA PRO A 144 -1.61 8.42 -14.10
C PRO A 144 -0.45 8.92 -13.24
N PRO A 145 0.15 8.08 -12.36
CA PRO A 145 1.25 8.55 -11.54
C PRO A 145 2.23 9.23 -12.49
N ALA A 146 2.45 10.53 -12.30
CA ALA A 146 3.47 11.24 -13.03
C ALA A 146 4.72 10.38 -12.89
N ALA A 147 5.31 9.96 -14.02
CA ALA A 147 6.49 9.11 -14.05
C ALA A 147 7.41 9.53 -12.91
N HIS A 148 7.61 8.65 -11.93
CA HIS A 148 8.22 8.96 -10.64
C HIS A 148 9.49 9.78 -10.88
N SER A 149 9.40 11.10 -10.67
CA SER A 149 10.44 12.06 -11.09
C SER A 149 11.64 12.06 -10.13
N ALA A 150 11.95 10.92 -9.52
CA ALA A 150 12.98 10.78 -8.51
C ALA A 150 13.87 9.54 -8.70
N CYS A 151 13.76 8.79 -9.80
CA CYS A 151 14.80 7.82 -10.15
C CYS A 151 15.94 8.53 -10.89
N SER A 152 16.71 9.33 -10.14
CA SER A 152 17.97 9.88 -10.66
C SER A 152 19.02 8.78 -10.53
N SER A 153 19.36 8.12 -11.64
CA SER A 153 20.51 7.23 -11.69
C SER A 153 21.78 8.05 -11.44
N SER A 154 22.29 8.07 -10.21
CA SER A 154 23.60 8.63 -9.91
C SER A 154 24.66 7.68 -10.49
N ASN A 155 25.06 7.92 -11.74
CA ASN A 155 26.22 7.27 -12.32
C ASN A 155 27.48 7.89 -11.68
N GLY A 156 27.92 7.30 -10.57
CA GLY A 156 29.11 7.70 -9.83
C GLY A 156 30.39 7.28 -10.53
N GLY A 157 30.77 7.99 -11.59
CA GLY A 157 32.09 7.93 -12.20
C GLY A 157 33.00 9.00 -11.62
N SER A 158 33.81 8.62 -10.62
CA SER A 158 34.84 9.46 -10.01
C SER A 158 36.00 9.73 -10.97
N SER A 159 36.37 11.00 -11.20
CA SER A 159 37.79 11.41 -11.28
C SER A 159 37.98 12.94 -11.24
N GLY A 160 38.77 13.39 -10.25
CA GLY A 160 39.78 14.44 -10.39
C GLY A 160 39.34 15.91 -10.36
N GLY A 161 39.36 16.53 -9.17
CA GLY A 161 39.32 17.98 -9.03
C GLY A 161 39.92 18.45 -7.70
N SER A 162 41.21 18.77 -7.71
CA SER A 162 41.91 19.45 -6.60
C SER A 162 41.57 20.95 -6.59
N GLY A 163 41.39 21.55 -5.41
CA GLY A 163 41.47 23.01 -5.27
C GLY A 163 40.79 23.65 -4.06
N GLY A 164 41.53 23.79 -2.95
CA GLY A 164 41.65 25.01 -2.14
C GLY A 164 40.44 25.72 -1.51
N GLY A 165 40.40 25.72 -0.17
CA GLY A 165 40.52 26.97 0.60
C GLY A 165 39.31 27.54 1.37
N ARG A 166 39.56 27.77 2.69
CA ARG A 166 39.01 28.81 3.62
C ARG A 166 37.61 28.55 4.20
N SER A 167 37.46 28.23 5.49
CA SER A 167 37.52 29.03 6.74
C SER A 167 36.33 30.01 6.96
N GLY A 168 35.61 29.82 8.07
CA GLY A 168 34.60 30.74 8.65
C GLY A 168 33.42 29.95 9.23
N SER A 169 33.44 29.45 10.47
CA SER A 169 33.19 30.12 11.77
C SER A 169 31.74 30.58 12.03
N VAL A 170 31.17 29.98 13.09
CA VAL A 170 30.20 30.52 14.08
C VAL A 170 28.71 30.58 13.71
N GLY A 171 27.87 30.06 14.63
CA GLY A 171 26.52 30.60 14.87
C GLY A 171 25.48 29.56 15.28
N GLY A 172 25.37 29.25 16.57
CA GLY A 172 24.23 28.51 17.11
C GLY A 172 23.02 29.43 17.37
N SER A 173 21.81 28.88 17.27
CA SER A 173 20.55 29.32 17.91
C SER A 173 19.47 28.36 17.41
N GLY A 174 18.85 27.49 18.22
CA GLY A 174 17.90 27.86 19.27
C GLY A 174 16.47 27.63 18.76
N TYR A 175 16.00 26.38 18.71
CA TYR A 175 14.60 26.08 18.36
C TYR A 175 13.72 26.20 19.62
N VAL A 176 12.78 27.15 19.58
CA VAL A 176 11.80 27.44 20.63
C VAL A 176 10.43 26.88 20.19
N PRO A 177 9.80 25.97 20.95
CA PRO A 177 8.45 25.51 20.63
C PRO A 177 7.37 26.51 21.08
N PRO A 178 6.21 26.61 20.38
CA PRO A 178 5.15 27.55 20.72
C PRO A 178 4.38 27.16 21.99
N ARG A 179 4.09 28.17 22.84
CA ARG A 179 3.32 28.07 24.08
C ARG A 179 1.84 27.76 23.81
N ARG A 180 1.29 26.81 24.57
CA ARG A 180 -0.15 26.63 24.78
C ARG A 180 -0.74 27.87 25.46
N THR A 181 -1.75 28.49 24.86
CA THR A 181 -2.68 29.36 25.57
C THR A 181 -3.82 28.51 26.13
N LEU A 182 -3.76 28.26 27.44
CA LEU A 182 -4.95 27.93 28.22
C LEU A 182 -5.68 29.25 28.47
N GLY A 183 -6.91 29.36 27.97
CA GLY A 183 -7.85 30.40 28.32
C GLY A 183 -9.17 29.74 28.65
N GLY A 184 -9.40 29.47 29.92
CA GLY A 184 -10.75 29.35 30.46
C GLY A 184 -11.20 30.74 30.88
N GLU A 185 -12.48 31.04 30.69
CA GLU A 185 -13.34 31.71 31.67
C GLU A 185 -14.79 31.76 31.16
N SER A 186 -15.66 31.12 31.92
CA SER A 186 -16.99 31.57 32.39
C SER A 186 -17.89 32.38 31.46
N ARG A 187 -19.04 31.77 31.11
CA ARG A 187 -20.36 32.20 31.59
C ARG A 187 -21.37 31.07 31.47
#